data_AF-A0A9X0DLH4-F1
#
_entry.id   AF-A0A9X0DLH4-F1
#
_cell.length_a   1.000
_cell.length_b   1.000
_cell.length_c   1.000
_cell.angle_alpha   90.00
_cell.angle_beta   90.00
_cell.angle_gamma   90.00
#
_symmetry.space_group_name_H-M   'P 1'
#
loop_
_entity.id
_entity.type
_entity.pdbx_description
1 polymer ?
#
loop_
_entity_poly.entity_id
_entity_poly.type
_entity_poly.pdbx_seq_one_letter_code
_entity_poly.pdbx_strand_id
1 'polypeptide(L)' 'MAGYKLRENRVPYYQALFQEGAKKHIRQWNQTSRGRVMLYPYYVALWGGFAGMCDIAEEARTV' A
#
# COMPACT_ATOMS: atom_id res chain seq x y z
N MET A 1 16.68 -33.39 1.30
CA MET A 1 15.65 -33.34 0.24
C MET A 1 14.42 -32.62 0.78
N ALA A 2 14.42 -31.29 0.82
CA ALA A 2 13.32 -30.52 1.42
C ALA A 2 12.25 -30.19 0.37
N GLY A 3 11.17 -30.98 0.39
CA GLY A 3 9.79 -30.64 0.01
C GLY A 3 9.53 -29.71 -1.18
N TYR A 4 9.37 -30.29 -2.37
CA TYR A 4 8.59 -29.67 -3.44
C TYR A 4 7.13 -29.56 -2.98
N LYS A 5 6.74 -28.40 -2.44
CA LYS A 5 5.31 -28.06 -2.36
C LYS A 5 4.85 -27.79 -3.79
N LEU A 6 3.99 -28.65 -4.34
CA LEU A 6 3.28 -28.41 -5.61
C LEU A 6 2.36 -27.19 -5.43
N ARG A 7 2.93 -25.99 -5.52
CA ARG A 7 2.20 -24.73 -5.63
C ARG A 7 2.29 -24.31 -7.08
N GLU A 8 1.13 -24.09 -7.68
CA GLU A 8 1.03 -23.57 -9.03
C GLU A 8 1.78 -22.23 -9.14
N ASN A 9 2.55 -22.05 -10.21
CA ASN A 9 3.31 -20.84 -10.43
C ASN A 9 2.36 -19.67 -10.73
N ARG A 10 2.20 -18.76 -9.77
CA ARG A 10 1.33 -17.57 -9.90
C ARG A 10 2.07 -16.34 -10.44
N VAL A 11 3.35 -16.47 -10.79
CA VAL A 11 4.13 -15.35 -11.37
C VAL A 11 3.50 -14.81 -12.66
N PRO A 12 3.09 -15.65 -13.64
CA PRO A 12 2.48 -15.14 -14.87
C PRO A 12 1.18 -14.37 -14.62
N TYR A 13 0.38 -14.82 -13.64
CA TYR A 13 -0.85 -14.14 -13.23
C TYR A 13 -0.57 -12.72 -12.73
N TYR A 14 0.40 -12.56 -11.83
CA TYR A 14 0.75 -11.24 -11.33
C TYR A 14 1.41 -10.35 -12.39
N GLN A 15 2.24 -10.91 -13.27
CA GLN A 15 2.82 -10.18 -14.40
C GLN A 15 1.74 -9.57 -15.30
N ALA A 16 0.73 -10.36 -15.68
CA ALA A 16 -0.40 -9.86 -16.46
C ALA A 16 -1.18 -8.77 -15.71
N LEU A 17 -1.47 -8.99 -14.42
CA LEU A 17 -2.17 -8.02 -13.57
C LEU A 17 -1.46 -6.66 -13.51
N PHE A 18 -0.13 -6.65 -13.28
CA PHE A 18 0.62 -5.41 -13.16
C PHE A 18 0.81 -4.70 -14.51
N GLN A 19 0.95 -5.46 -15.60
CA GLN A 19 1.04 -4.91 -16.96
C GLN A 19 -0.29 -4.30 -17.41
N GLU A 20 -1.42 -4.93 -17.09
CA GLU A 20 -2.75 -4.38 -17.38
C GLU A 20 -3.03 -3.11 -16.55
N GLY A 21 -2.67 -3.13 -15.26
CA GLY A 21 -2.78 -1.95 -14.39
C GLY A 21 -1.93 -0.78 -14.87
N ALA A 22 -0.74 -1.03 -15.42
CA ALA A 22 0.12 -0.01 -16.02
C ALA A 22 -0.53 0.63 -17.26
N LYS A 23 -1.16 -0.16 -18.14
CA LYS A 23 -1.92 0.35 -19.31
C LYS A 23 -3.09 1.24 -18.89
N LYS A 24 -3.70 0.97 -17.74
CA LYS A 24 -4.80 1.76 -17.16
C LYS A 24 -4.33 2.95 -16.32
N HIS A 25 -3.02 3.24 -16.30
CA HIS A 25 -2.42 4.29 -15.46
C HIS A 25 -2.75 4.17 -13.96
N ILE A 26 -3.02 2.96 -13.48
CA ILE A 26 -3.28 2.72 -12.05
C ILE A 26 -1.93 2.64 -11.35
N ARG A 27 -1.79 3.34 -10.22
CA ARG A 27 -0.56 3.28 -9.41
C ARG A 27 -0.32 1.86 -8.90
N GLN A 28 0.91 1.36 -9.00
CA GLN A 28 1.28 -0.03 -8.71
C GLN A 28 0.73 -0.53 -7.35
N TRP A 29 0.80 0.31 -6.32
CA TRP A 29 0.33 -0.03 -4.96
C TRP A 29 -1.20 -0.14 -4.83
N ASN A 30 -1.97 0.35 -5.80
CA ASN A 30 -3.43 0.28 -5.84
C ASN A 30 -3.97 -0.69 -6.90
N GLN A 31 -3.10 -1.48 -7.55
CA GLN A 31 -3.52 -2.41 -8.61
C GLN A 31 -4.10 -3.72 -8.09
N THR A 32 -3.76 -4.13 -6.86
CA THR A 32 -4.27 -5.37 -6.24
C THR A 32 -5.40 -5.07 -5.26
N SER A 33 -6.37 -5.98 -5.15
CA SER A 33 -7.47 -5.88 -4.16
C SER A 33 -6.95 -5.82 -2.71
N ARG A 34 -5.88 -6.56 -2.41
CA ARG A 34 -5.22 -6.55 -1.10
C ARG A 34 -4.46 -5.26 -0.83
N GLY A 35 -3.93 -4.58 -1.86
CA GLY A 35 -3.21 -3.31 -1.71
C GLY A 35 -4.06 -2.25 -1.03
N ARG A 36 -5.35 -2.14 -1.40
CA ARG A 36 -6.27 -1.18 -0.78
C ARG A 36 -6.48 -1.44 0.72
N VAL A 37 -6.65 -2.70 1.10
CA VAL A 37 -6.83 -3.09 2.51
C VAL A 37 -5.56 -2.85 3.31
N MET A 38 -4.40 -3.16 2.75
CA MET A 38 -3.11 -2.98 3.41
C MET A 38 -2.73 -1.51 3.58
N LEU A 39 -3.11 -0.65 2.63
CA LEU A 39 -2.80 0.78 2.67
C LEU A 39 -3.75 1.58 3.58
N TYR A 40 -4.94 1.06 3.87
CA TYR A 40 -5.91 1.77 4.73
C TYR A 40 -5.34 2.15 6.11
N PRO A 41 -4.79 1.22 6.92
CA PRO A 41 -4.21 1.59 8.22
C PRO A 41 -3.00 2.53 8.07
N TYR A 42 -2.21 2.39 7.00
CA TYR A 42 -1.09 3.28 6.71
C TYR A 42 -1.58 4.73 6.49
N TYR A 43 -2.64 4.92 5.71
CA TYR A 43 -3.19 6.26 5.47
C TYR A 43 -3.81 6.87 6.73
N VAL A 44 -4.47 6.07 7.57
CA VAL A 44 -5.00 6.55 8.86
C VAL A 44 -3.88 7.03 9.77
N ALA A 45 -2.82 6.25 9.92
CA ALA A 45 -1.67 6.63 10.75
C ALA A 45 -0.94 7.85 10.19
N LEU A 46 -0.75 7.92 8.86
CA LEU A 46 -0.05 9.03 8.21
C LEU A 46 -0.78 10.36 8.43
N TRP A 47 -2.08 10.41 8.14
CA TRP A 47 -2.85 11.65 8.28
C TRP A 47 -3.15 11.99 9.74
N GLY A 48 -3.39 10.98 10.59
CA GLY A 48 -3.57 11.18 12.02
C GLY A 48 -2.30 11.74 12.69
N GLY A 49 -1.13 11.18 12.38
CA GLY A 49 0.14 11.68 12.88
C GLY A 49 0.49 13.08 12.35
N PHE A 50 0.19 13.35 11.07
CA PHE A 50 0.39 14.67 10.48
C PHE A 50 -0.47 15.74 11.18
N ALA A 51 -1.75 15.46 11.43
CA ALA A 51 -2.64 16.37 12.15
C ALA A 51 -2.12 16.67 13.56
N GLY A 52 -1.78 15.64 14.34
CA GLY A 52 -1.24 15.84 15.69
C GLY A 52 0.08 16.63 15.71
N MET A 53 0.94 16.47 14.68
CA MET A 53 2.15 17.28 14.55
C MET A 53 1.83 18.76 14.29
N CYS A 54 0.83 19.06 13.47
CA CYS A 54 0.39 20.44 13.23
C CYS A 54 -0.18 21.10 14.50
N ASP A 55 -0.99 20.37 15.28
CA ASP A 55 -1.56 20.89 16.53
C ASP A 55 -0.45 21.24 17.54
N ILE A 56 0.52 20.34 17.73
CA ILE A 56 1.69 20.59 18.61
C ILE A 56 2.50 21.80 18.11
N ALA A 57 2.66 21.95 16.80
CA ALA A 57 3.39 23.06 16.21
C ALA A 57 2.66 24.42 16.35
N GLU A 58 1.33 24.40 16.42
CA GLU A 58 0.53 25.59 16.68
C GLU A 58 0.64 26.00 18.16
N GLU A 59 0.51 25.05 19.08
CA GLU A 59 0.68 25.29 20.52
C GLU A 59 2.06 25.90 20.82
N ALA A 60 3.13 25.29 20.28
CA ALA A 60 4.50 25.78 20.48
C ALA A 60 4.79 27.18 19.90
N ARG A 61 3.94 27.70 19.01
CA ARG A 61 4.08 29.05 18.44
C ARG A 61 3.37 30.12 19.28
N THR A 62 2.49 29.70 20.19
CA THR A 62 1.67 30.60 21.03
C THR A 62 2.25 30.83 22.43
N VAL A 63 3.33 30.11 22.79
CA VAL A 63 4.08 30.24 24.06
C VAL A 63 5.37 31.04 23.83
#